data_AF-A0A938M069-F1
#
_entry.id   AF-A0A938M069-F1
#
_cell.length_a   1.000
_cell.length_b   1.000
_cell.length_c   1.000
_cell.angle_alpha   90.00
_cell.angle_beta   90.00
_cell.angle_gamma   90.00
#
_symmetry.space_group_name_H-M   'P 1'
#
loop_
_entity.id
_entity.type
_entity.pdbx_description
1 polymer ?
#
loop_
_entity_poly.entity_id
_entity_poly.type
_entity_poly.pdbx_seq_one_letter_code
_entity_poly.pdbx_strand_id
1 'polypeptide(L)'
;MDSRRLNTVLLSVAIVLLALLLLVELRGDRVAVAQSEGSAAHVIGLTGLPITQGTQQPIYIIDTRAQVLLVYEYRFNGQGLGLTGARSFKYDKEFLEFNPMEATQFQKSPSVEEVRKAVSGARR
;
A
#
# COMPACT_ATOMS: atom_id res chain seq x y z
N MET A 1 11.02 -48.67 18.59
CA MET A 1 11.48 -47.66 17.60
C MET A 1 12.63 -46.92 18.25
N ASP A 2 13.83 -46.99 17.69
CA ASP A 2 15.02 -46.42 18.33
C ASP A 2 14.88 -44.91 18.53
N SER A 3 15.31 -44.40 19.69
CA SER A 3 15.19 -42.99 20.07
C SER A 3 15.75 -42.02 19.01
N ARG A 4 16.73 -42.48 18.23
CA ARG A 4 17.29 -41.74 17.08
C ARG A 4 16.28 -41.58 15.94
N ARG A 5 15.53 -42.64 15.60
CA ARG A 5 14.49 -42.60 14.56
C ARG A 5 13.31 -41.72 14.97
N LEU A 6 12.92 -41.79 16.25
CA LEU A 6 11.89 -40.92 16.81
C LEU A 6 12.29 -39.44 16.71
N ASN A 7 13.52 -39.11 17.11
CA ASN A 7 14.03 -37.74 17.04
C ASN A 7 14.13 -37.22 15.60
N THR A 8 14.56 -38.05 14.65
CA THR A 8 14.61 -37.67 13.23
C THR A 8 13.23 -37.38 12.68
N VAL A 9 12.22 -38.20 13.02
CA VAL A 9 10.82 -37.97 12.60
C VAL A 9 10.28 -36.67 13.19
N LEU A 10 10.50 -36.41 14.49
CA LEU A 10 10.07 -35.19 15.14
C LEU A 10 10.71 -33.94 14.52
N LEU A 11 12.01 -34.00 14.22
CA LEU A 11 12.72 -32.90 13.56
C LEU A 11 12.18 -32.64 12.15
N SER A 12 11.90 -33.71 11.40
CA SER A 12 11.32 -33.63 10.05
C SER A 12 9.97 -32.90 10.09
N VAL A 13 9.10 -33.28 11.03
CA VAL A 13 7.79 -32.66 11.21
C VAL A 13 7.91 -31.19 11.62
N ALA A 14 8.83 -30.86 12.53
CA ALA A 14 9.06 -29.48 12.96
C ALA A 14 9.52 -28.57 11.80
N ILE A 15 10.40 -29.06 10.92
CA ILE A 15 10.87 -28.32 9.74
C ILE A 15 9.71 -28.08 8.76
N VAL A 16 8.87 -29.09 8.50
CA VAL A 16 7.72 -28.96 7.60
C VAL A 16 6.71 -27.95 8.15
N LEU A 17 6.43 -28.00 9.46
CA LEU A 17 5.53 -27.04 10.11
C LEU A 17 6.09 -25.61 10.04
N LEU A 18 7.39 -25.42 10.26
CA LEU A 18 8.03 -24.11 10.16
C LEU A 18 7.95 -23.56 8.72
N ALA A 19 8.19 -24.40 7.71
CA ALA A 19 8.09 -24.01 6.31
C ALA A 19 6.66 -23.61 5.91
N LEU A 20 5.65 -24.33 6.41
CA LEU A 20 4.24 -23.99 6.19
C LEU A 20 3.86 -22.66 6.85
N LEU A 21 4.36 -22.40 8.05
CA LEU A 21 4.08 -21.16 8.79
C LEU A 21 4.68 -19.94 8.07
N LEU A 22 5.91 -20.07 7.57
CA LEU A 22 6.55 -19.05 6.73
C LEU A 22 5.79 -18.79 5.43
N LEU A 23 5.25 -19.84 4.78
CA LEU A 23 4.44 -19.67 3.56
C LEU A 23 3.13 -18.92 3.81
N VAL A 24 2.55 -19.02 5.00
CA VAL A 24 1.32 -18.28 5.37
C VAL A 24 1.65 -16.81 5.61
N GLU A 25 2.72 -16.48 6.33
CA GLU A 25 3.09 -15.08 6.55
C GLU A 25 3.57 -14.37 5.27
N LEU A 26 4.22 -15.09 4.36
CA LEU A 26 4.63 -14.54 3.06
C LEU A 26 3.45 -14.26 2.13
N ARG A 27 2.29 -14.90 2.36
CA ARG A 27 1.02 -14.59 1.70
C ARG A 27 0.26 -13.51 2.46
N GLY A 28 0.95 -12.42 2.80
CA GLY A 28 0.30 -11.20 3.25
C GLY A 28 -0.57 -10.65 2.11
N ASP A 29 -1.78 -11.21 1.97
CA ASP A 29 -2.81 -10.65 1.12
C ASP A 29 -2.99 -9.19 1.57
N ARG A 30 -2.70 -8.26 0.66
CA ARG A 30 -2.83 -6.82 0.89
C ARG A 30 -4.32 -6.49 0.91
N VAL A 31 -5.00 -6.87 1.99
CA VAL A 31 -6.42 -6.59 2.17
C VAL A 31 -6.55 -5.12 2.58
N ALA A 32 -6.86 -4.27 1.62
CA ALA A 32 -7.31 -2.92 1.90
C ALA A 32 -8.78 -3.00 2.36
N VAL A 33 -9.03 -2.71 3.64
CA VAL A 33 -10.40 -2.62 4.16
C VAL A 33 -10.87 -1.17 3.99
N ALA A 34 -11.94 -0.99 3.22
CA ALA A 34 -12.61 0.28 3.04
C ALA A 34 -13.91 0.29 3.85
N GLN A 35 -14.08 1.26 4.74
CA GLN A 35 -15.34 1.47 5.44
C GLN A 35 -15.85 2.88 5.14
N SER A 36 -16.98 2.97 4.45
CA SER A 36 -17.73 4.22 4.31
C SER A 36 -18.83 4.19 5.37
N GLU A 37 -18.72 5.02 6.40
CA GLU A 37 -19.84 5.27 7.30
C GLU A 37 -20.83 6.21 6.59
N GLY A 38 -22.08 5.77 6.47
CA GLY A 38 -23.10 6.29 5.54
C GLY A 38 -23.49 7.78 5.65
N SER A 39 -22.81 8.58 6.47
CA SER A 39 -22.96 10.04 6.52
C SER A 39 -21.80 10.81 5.86
N ALA A 40 -20.67 10.16 5.60
CA ALA A 40 -19.46 10.81 5.07
C ALA A 40 -19.50 10.93 3.54
N ALA A 41 -20.67 11.19 2.94
CA ALA A 41 -20.88 11.21 1.49
C ALA A 41 -19.70 11.88 0.76
N HIS A 42 -19.09 11.15 -0.19
CA HIS A 42 -17.88 11.51 -0.94
C HIS A 42 -16.53 11.33 -0.24
N VAL A 43 -16.48 10.91 1.02
CA VAL A 43 -15.26 10.61 1.75
C VAL A 43 -15.13 9.10 1.96
N ILE A 44 -13.99 8.54 1.55
CA ILE A 44 -13.66 7.12 1.73
C ILE A 44 -12.46 7.02 2.68
N GLY A 45 -12.63 6.29 3.78
CA GLY A 45 -11.55 5.90 4.68
C GLY A 45 -10.96 4.55 4.25
N LEU A 46 -9.64 4.49 4.09
CA LEU A 46 -8.90 3.26 3.83
C LEU A 46 -7.76 3.15 4.84
N THR A 47 -7.39 1.93 5.20
CA THR A 47 -6.16 1.68 5.94
C THR A 47 -5.31 0.67 5.20
N GLY A 48 -4.00 0.92 5.16
CA GLY A 48 -3.03 0.01 4.52
C GLY A 48 -2.54 -1.06 5.48
N LEU A 49 -1.54 -1.84 5.08
CA LEU A 49 -0.75 -2.61 6.04
C LEU A 49 0.26 -1.68 6.73
N PRO A 50 0.72 -1.99 7.95
CA PRO A 50 1.79 -1.24 8.59
C PRO A 50 3.03 -1.15 7.68
N ILE A 51 3.57 0.06 7.51
CA ILE A 51 4.71 0.29 6.60
C ILE A 51 6.02 -0.24 7.22
N THR A 52 6.13 -0.17 8.54
CA THR A 52 7.35 -0.54 9.29
C THR A 52 6.98 -1.38 10.50
N GLN A 53 7.20 -2.71 10.46
CA GLN A 53 7.07 -3.67 11.58
C GLN A 53 6.08 -3.24 12.71
N GLY A 54 4.84 -2.89 12.35
CA GLY A 54 3.80 -2.51 13.33
C GLY A 54 3.93 -1.15 14.03
N THR A 55 4.91 -0.31 13.69
CA THR A 55 5.13 1.01 14.36
C THR A 55 4.46 2.19 13.65
N GLN A 56 4.06 2.02 12.39
CA GLN A 56 3.41 3.05 11.58
C GLN A 56 2.26 2.45 10.78
N GLN A 57 1.06 2.98 11.00
CA GLN A 57 -0.16 2.57 10.30
C GLN A 57 -0.63 3.71 9.38
N PRO A 58 -0.64 3.53 8.06
CA PRO A 58 -1.17 4.54 7.15
C PRO A 58 -2.70 4.50 7.12
N ILE A 59 -3.29 5.68 7.20
CA ILE A 59 -4.72 5.93 7.09
C ILE A 59 -4.91 6.90 5.93
N TYR A 60 -5.63 6.47 4.90
CA TYR A 60 -5.93 7.27 3.73
C TYR A 60 -7.36 7.80 3.83
N ILE A 61 -7.52 9.09 3.57
CA ILE A 61 -8.82 9.73 3.44
C ILE A 61 -8.93 10.25 2.02
N ILE A 62 -9.90 9.74 1.27
CA ILE A 62 -10.16 10.13 -0.12
C ILE A 62 -11.39 11.01 -0.12
N ASP A 63 -11.22 12.31 -0.39
CA ASP A 63 -12.33 13.19 -0.71
C ASP A 63 -12.56 13.17 -2.23
N THR A 64 -13.62 12.47 -2.64
CA THR A 64 -14.02 12.33 -4.05
C THR A 64 -14.67 13.58 -4.62
N ARG A 65 -15.15 14.51 -3.78
CA ARG A 65 -15.71 15.79 -4.22
C ARG A 65 -14.59 16.79 -4.52
N ALA A 66 -13.63 16.90 -3.60
CA ALA A 66 -12.45 17.74 -3.79
C ALA A 66 -11.41 17.08 -4.73
N GLN A 67 -11.54 15.77 -4.98
CA GLN A 67 -10.55 14.96 -5.69
C GLN A 67 -9.16 15.04 -5.05
N VAL A 68 -9.13 14.91 -3.71
CA VAL A 68 -7.92 14.98 -2.89
C VAL A 68 -7.74 13.71 -2.07
N LEU A 69 -6.53 13.17 -2.11
CA LEU A 69 -6.06 12.08 -1.27
C LEU A 69 -5.25 12.68 -0.12
N LEU A 70 -5.66 12.39 1.11
CA LEU A 70 -4.94 12.70 2.34
C LEU A 70 -4.37 11.42 2.91
N VAL A 71 -3.12 11.47 3.36
CA VAL A 71 -2.42 10.36 4.01
C VAL A 71 -2.06 10.80 5.42
N TYR A 72 -2.60 10.10 6.39
CA TYR A 72 -2.22 10.21 7.77
C TYR A 72 -1.40 9.00 8.17
N GLU A 73 -0.38 9.21 8.98
CA GLU A 73 0.33 8.13 9.65
C GLU A 73 -0.01 8.17 11.13
N TYR A 74 -0.47 7.04 11.64
CA TYR A 74 -0.56 6.82 13.07
C TYR A 74 0.72 6.14 13.55
N ARG A 75 1.40 6.78 14.50
CA ARG A 75 2.65 6.28 15.10
C ARG A 75 2.37 5.76 16.51
N PHE A 76 2.59 4.46 16.71
CA PHE A 76 2.26 3.76 17.97
C PHE A 76 3.16 4.15 19.17
N ASN A 77 4.25 4.88 18.93
CA ASN A 77 5.20 5.35 19.96
C ASN A 77 4.79 6.66 20.66
N GLY A 78 3.50 6.99 20.70
CA GLY A 78 2.98 8.18 21.38
C GLY A 78 3.06 9.48 20.57
N GLN A 79 3.47 9.42 19.30
CA GLN A 79 3.47 10.59 18.39
C GLN A 79 2.09 10.87 17.76
N GLY A 80 1.13 9.95 17.93
CA GLY A 80 -0.26 10.14 17.53
C GLY A 80 -0.48 10.09 16.02
N LEU A 81 -1.57 10.71 15.58
CA LEU A 81 -1.98 10.80 14.18
C LEU A 81 -1.44 12.10 13.57
N GLY A 82 -0.68 12.00 12.48
CA GLY A 82 -0.16 13.15 11.75
C GLY A 82 -0.46 13.08 10.26
N LEU A 83 -0.78 14.23 9.64
CA LEU A 83 -0.88 14.34 8.19
C LEU A 83 0.53 14.28 7.59
N THR A 84 0.80 13.29 6.75
CA THR A 84 2.12 13.10 6.13
C THR A 84 2.11 13.40 4.63
N GLY A 85 0.94 13.35 4.00
CA GLY A 85 0.80 13.67 2.58
C GLY A 85 -0.58 14.17 2.23
N ALA A 86 -0.64 15.07 1.26
CA ALA A 86 -1.86 15.49 0.61
C ALA A 86 -1.57 15.75 -0.87
N ARG A 87 -2.38 15.17 -1.77
CA ARG A 87 -2.29 15.50 -3.20
C ARG A 87 -3.65 15.41 -3.87
N SER A 88 -3.85 16.19 -4.92
CA SER A 88 -4.99 15.97 -5.81
C SER A 88 -4.75 14.76 -6.70
N PHE A 89 -5.82 14.02 -6.99
CA PHE A 89 -5.84 12.90 -7.94
C PHE A 89 -6.73 13.20 -9.16
N LYS A 90 -7.10 14.47 -9.38
CA LYS A 90 -8.02 14.90 -10.43
C LYS A 90 -7.68 14.33 -11.81
N TYR A 91 -6.39 14.28 -12.16
CA TYR A 91 -5.90 13.87 -13.48
C TYR A 91 -5.28 12.46 -13.48
N ASP A 92 -5.29 11.73 -12.36
CA ASP A 92 -4.58 10.43 -12.27
C ASP A 92 -5.04 9.42 -13.33
N LYS A 93 -6.32 9.48 -13.73
CA LYS A 93 -6.89 8.62 -14.77
C LYS A 93 -6.42 8.95 -16.19
N GLU A 94 -5.93 10.16 -16.42
CA GLU A 94 -5.44 10.61 -17.72
C GLU A 94 -3.97 10.22 -17.95
N PHE A 95 -3.30 9.68 -16.92
CA PHE A 95 -1.89 9.30 -16.94
C PHE A 95 -1.69 7.83 -16.59
N LEU A 96 -2.64 6.96 -16.96
CA LEU A 96 -2.56 5.52 -16.69
C LEU A 96 -1.32 4.88 -17.34
N GLU A 97 -0.91 5.37 -18.52
CA GLU A 97 0.31 4.95 -19.22
C GLU A 97 1.61 5.29 -18.48
N PHE A 98 1.52 6.10 -17.41
CA PHE A 98 2.65 6.47 -16.55
C PHE A 98 2.52 5.91 -15.14
N ASN A 99 1.68 4.88 -14.97
CA ASN A 99 1.49 4.21 -13.69
C ASN A 99 2.85 3.71 -13.15
N PRO A 100 3.34 4.27 -12.03
CA PRO A 100 4.64 3.92 -11.47
C PRO A 100 4.71 2.47 -10.98
N MET A 101 3.58 1.78 -10.83
CA MET A 101 3.52 0.36 -10.50
C MET A 101 3.68 -0.56 -11.72
N GLU A 102 3.43 -0.05 -12.93
CA GLU A 102 3.64 -0.77 -14.21
C GLU A 102 4.92 -0.34 -14.93
N ALA A 103 5.56 0.74 -14.44
CA ALA A 103 6.84 1.22 -14.90
C ALA A 103 7.94 0.16 -14.65
N THR A 104 8.11 -0.75 -15.61
CA THR A 104 9.41 -1.41 -15.82
C THR A 104 10.49 -0.33 -15.96
N GLN A 105 11.75 -0.64 -15.64
CA GLN A 105 12.88 0.31 -15.65
C GLN A 105 13.06 1.14 -16.96
N PHE A 106 12.26 0.85 -18.01
CA PHE A 106 12.25 1.50 -19.31
C PHE A 106 11.05 2.44 -19.57
N GLN A 107 10.06 2.51 -18.69
CA GLN A 107 8.96 3.48 -18.75
C GLN A 107 9.19 4.57 -17.70
N LYS A 108 10.10 5.50 -18.01
CA LYS A 108 10.29 6.72 -17.23
C LYS A 108 9.01 7.55 -17.34
N SER A 109 8.25 7.68 -16.25
CA SER A 109 7.16 8.66 -16.18
C SER A 109 7.70 10.04 -16.56
N PRO A 110 7.04 10.79 -17.47
CA PRO A 110 7.51 12.08 -17.92
C PRO A 110 7.59 13.02 -16.73
N SER A 111 8.64 13.83 -16.72
CA SER A 111 8.81 14.90 -15.76
C SER A 111 7.66 15.90 -15.86
N VAL A 112 7.38 16.59 -14.75
CA VAL A 112 6.37 17.65 -14.69
C VAL A 112 6.56 18.69 -15.79
N GLU A 113 7.81 19.00 -16.14
CA GLU A 113 8.13 19.95 -17.21
C GLU A 113 7.78 19.41 -18.61
N GLU A 114 7.99 18.12 -18.87
CA GLU A 114 7.61 17.48 -20.14
C GLU A 114 6.09 17.50 -20.33
N VAL A 115 5.34 17.16 -19.26
CA VAL A 115 3.87 17.23 -19.27
C VAL A 115 3.39 18.67 -19.46
N ARG A 116 3.98 19.62 -18.73
CA ARG A 116 3.62 21.04 -18.82
C ARG A 116 3.79 21.58 -20.23
N LYS A 117 4.92 21.26 -20.86
CA LYS A 117 5.24 21.66 -22.24
C LYS A 117 4.25 21.09 -23.25
N ALA A 118 3.87 19.82 -23.13
CA ALA A 118 2.89 19.19 -24.01
C ALA A 118 1.51 19.86 -23.92
N VAL A 119 1.02 20.11 -22.70
CA VAL A 119 -0.30 20.73 -22.47
C VAL A 119 -0.32 22.20 -22.90
N SER A 120 0.74 22.96 -22.63
CA SER A 120 0.83 24.37 -23.05
C SER A 120 1.06 24.54 -24.56
N GLY A 121 1.74 23.58 -25.20
CA GLY A 121 2.05 23.60 -26.63
C GLY A 121 0.87 23.20 -27.52
N ALA A 122 -0.08 22.41 -27.00
CA ALA A 122 -1.27 21.97 -27.73
C ALA A 122 -2.37 23.05 -27.85
N ARG A 123 -2.24 24.19 -27.16
CA ARG A 123 -3.10 25.37 -27.34
C ARG A 123 -2.49 26.32 -28.38
N ARG A 124 -2.58 25.96 -29.66
CA ARG A 124 -2.47 26.90 -30.78
C ARG A 124 -3.44 26.53 -31.87
#